data_AF-A0A7X8VE23-F1
#
_entry.id   AF-A0A7X8VE23-F1
#
_cell.length_a   1.000
_cell.length_b   1.000
_cell.length_c   1.000
_cell.angle_alpha   90.00
_cell.angle_beta   90.00
_cell.angle_gamma   90.00
#
_symmetry.space_group_name_H-M   'P 1'
#
loop_
_entity.id
_entity.type
_entity.pdbx_description
1 polymer ?
#
loop_
_entity_poly.entity_id
_entity_poly.type
_entity_poly.pdbx_seq_one_letter_code
_entity_poly.pdbx_strand_id
1 'polypeptide(L)'
;MSERKITINSPQCRNCVCEYNRLEEARFWSRIMQEHALFIKLGLPADQREFREEAQALVERFMDLRKRLHKVSRLEGQLLDDLIRAVRAIIEFKARLLRELIQCRTEPGSNYPLLLDHIRREAVRFLNLLQRPMPQDPLSLLLEQEVFWLRIMKEHIEFIIHLLDPSERELINQAEEFRRNFSRLLETARDLESMAETRPRSFNTVLRFTQDVINNTMALR
;
A
#
# COMPACT_ATOMS: atom_id res chain seq x y z
N MET A 1 -9.86 43.99 -32.44
CA MET A 1 -8.79 43.20 -31.81
C MET A 1 -8.86 43.43 -30.31
N SER A 2 -9.40 42.48 -29.55
CA SER A 2 -9.53 42.58 -28.09
C SER A 2 -8.72 41.45 -27.47
N GLU A 3 -7.68 41.81 -26.75
CA GLU A 3 -6.79 40.89 -26.03
C GLU A 3 -7.56 40.15 -24.95
N ARG A 4 -7.52 38.82 -24.98
CA ARG A 4 -8.03 37.97 -23.91
C ARG A 4 -7.00 37.94 -22.78
N LYS A 5 -7.31 38.57 -21.64
CA LYS A 5 -6.62 38.32 -20.37
C LYS A 5 -6.86 36.86 -19.97
N ILE A 6 -5.82 36.04 -20.07
CA ILE A 6 -5.78 34.71 -19.47
C ILE A 6 -5.57 34.92 -17.97
N THR A 7 -6.63 34.86 -17.19
CA THR A 7 -6.53 34.77 -15.73
C THR A 7 -6.07 33.36 -15.37
N ILE A 8 -4.77 33.20 -15.12
CA ILE A 8 -4.18 32.02 -14.48
C ILE A 8 -4.56 32.08 -13.00
N ASN A 9 -5.80 31.76 -12.68
CA ASN A 9 -6.18 31.45 -11.32
C ASN A 9 -5.99 29.96 -11.14
N SER A 10 -4.96 29.56 -10.39
CA SER A 10 -4.85 28.21 -9.85
C SER A 10 -6.18 27.81 -9.21
N PRO A 11 -6.67 26.57 -9.43
CA PRO A 11 -7.95 26.17 -8.87
C PRO A 11 -7.91 26.33 -7.34
N GLN A 12 -8.81 27.17 -6.82
CA GLN A 12 -9.01 27.34 -5.39
C GLN A 12 -9.52 26.01 -4.81
N CYS A 13 -8.74 25.41 -3.91
CA CYS A 13 -9.18 24.31 -3.06
C CYS A 13 -10.34 24.77 -2.18
N ARG A 14 -11.57 24.64 -2.68
CA ARG A 14 -12.79 24.70 -1.88
C ARG A 14 -13.09 23.29 -1.41
N ASN A 15 -13.00 23.02 -0.11
CA ASN A 15 -13.62 21.94 0.70
C ASN A 15 -14.27 20.72 0.00
N CYS A 16 -13.67 20.19 -1.05
CA CYS A 16 -14.12 19.04 -1.80
C CYS A 16 -13.10 17.93 -1.63
N VAL A 17 -13.58 16.68 -1.62
CA VAL A 17 -12.80 15.44 -1.83
C VAL A 17 -12.17 14.79 -0.57
N CYS A 18 -12.94 14.60 0.50
CA CYS A 18 -12.58 13.55 1.49
C CYS A 18 -13.41 12.27 1.33
N GLU A 19 -14.71 12.38 1.01
CA GLU A 19 -15.59 11.20 0.93
C GLU A 19 -15.42 10.41 -0.37
N TYR A 20 -15.27 11.10 -1.50
CA TYR A 20 -14.98 10.46 -2.79
C TYR A 20 -13.64 9.73 -2.72
N ASN A 21 -12.68 10.26 -1.97
CA ASN A 21 -11.41 9.58 -1.72
C ASN A 21 -11.62 8.29 -0.91
N ARG A 22 -12.38 8.32 0.20
CA ARG A 22 -12.57 7.14 1.05
C ARG A 22 -13.26 5.96 0.34
N LEU A 23 -14.26 6.22 -0.50
CA LEU A 23 -14.93 5.15 -1.25
C LEU A 23 -14.01 4.57 -2.34
N GLU A 24 -13.24 5.41 -3.03
CA GLU A 24 -12.26 4.94 -4.02
C GLU A 24 -11.11 4.14 -3.36
N GLU A 25 -10.58 4.62 -2.24
CA GLU A 25 -9.63 3.87 -1.40
C GLU A 25 -10.21 2.52 -0.99
N ALA A 26 -11.47 2.48 -0.57
CA ALA A 26 -12.13 1.23 -0.23
C ALA A 26 -12.25 0.27 -1.42
N ARG A 27 -12.57 0.77 -2.62
CA ARG A 27 -12.62 -0.05 -3.84
C ARG A 27 -11.26 -0.60 -4.24
N PHE A 28 -10.23 0.24 -4.17
CA PHE A 28 -8.84 -0.13 -4.43
C PHE A 28 -8.36 -1.19 -3.42
N TRP A 29 -8.36 -0.87 -2.13
CA TRP A 29 -7.79 -1.75 -1.12
C TRP A 29 -8.60 -3.03 -0.90
N SER A 30 -9.92 -3.02 -1.08
CA SER A 30 -10.70 -4.27 -0.99
C SER A 30 -10.33 -5.28 -2.09
N ARG A 31 -9.95 -4.80 -3.28
CA ARG A 31 -9.34 -5.64 -4.32
C ARG A 31 -7.99 -6.19 -3.87
N ILE A 32 -7.10 -5.33 -3.40
CA ILE A 32 -5.77 -5.71 -2.94
C ILE A 32 -5.84 -6.74 -1.80
N MET A 33 -6.73 -6.55 -0.82
CA MET A 33 -6.91 -7.51 0.28
C MET A 33 -7.48 -8.86 -0.17
N GLN A 34 -8.35 -8.87 -1.19
CA GLN A 34 -8.81 -10.12 -1.80
C GLN A 34 -7.65 -10.87 -2.47
N GLU A 35 -6.84 -10.16 -3.26
CA GLU A 35 -5.69 -10.73 -3.97
C GLU A 35 -4.64 -11.25 -2.98
N HIS A 36 -4.38 -10.53 -1.89
CA HIS A 36 -3.52 -11.01 -0.80
C HIS A 36 -3.99 -12.31 -0.17
N ALA A 37 -5.29 -12.43 0.14
CA ALA A 37 -5.83 -13.66 0.70
C ALA A 37 -5.64 -14.84 -0.28
N LEU A 38 -5.80 -14.59 -1.58
CA LEU A 38 -5.52 -15.58 -2.62
C LEU A 38 -4.04 -15.95 -2.69
N PHE A 39 -3.12 -14.98 -2.70
CA PHE A 39 -1.68 -15.24 -2.76
C PHE A 39 -1.19 -16.04 -1.54
N ILE A 40 -1.66 -15.68 -0.33
CA ILE A 40 -1.37 -16.44 0.88
C ILE A 40 -1.84 -17.88 0.71
N LYS A 41 -3.08 -18.09 0.27
CA LYS A 41 -3.65 -19.43 0.05
C LYS A 41 -2.81 -20.26 -0.94
N LEU A 42 -2.36 -19.65 -2.04
CA LEU A 42 -1.54 -20.31 -3.05
C LEU A 42 -0.16 -20.69 -2.51
N GLY A 43 0.40 -19.90 -1.59
CA GLY A 43 1.70 -20.19 -1.00
C GLY A 43 1.67 -21.14 0.20
N LEU A 44 0.51 -21.50 0.72
CA LEU A 44 0.39 -22.44 1.85
C LEU A 44 0.53 -23.91 1.38
N PRO A 45 1.26 -24.77 2.10
CA PRO A 45 1.27 -26.23 1.89
C PRO A 45 -0.14 -26.84 1.93
N ALA A 46 -0.37 -27.91 1.15
CA ALA A 46 -1.71 -28.48 0.96
C ALA A 46 -2.32 -29.09 2.23
N ASP A 47 -1.50 -29.53 3.16
CA ASP A 47 -1.85 -30.10 4.46
C ASP A 47 -2.22 -29.05 5.52
N GLN A 48 -1.86 -27.77 5.32
CA GLN A 48 -2.26 -26.65 6.20
C GLN A 48 -3.72 -26.24 5.96
N ARG A 49 -4.64 -27.17 6.23
CA ARG A 49 -6.08 -27.02 5.94
C ARG A 49 -6.69 -25.80 6.62
N GLU A 50 -6.41 -25.58 7.90
CA GLU A 50 -6.97 -24.46 8.67
C GLU A 50 -6.65 -23.10 8.02
N PHE A 51 -5.37 -22.82 7.77
CA PHE A 51 -4.95 -21.55 7.16
C PHE A 51 -5.49 -21.40 5.72
N ARG A 52 -5.57 -22.49 4.95
CA ARG A 52 -6.10 -22.45 3.58
C ARG A 52 -7.60 -22.18 3.54
N GLU A 53 -8.36 -22.78 4.44
CA GLU A 53 -9.81 -22.58 4.58
C GLU A 53 -10.11 -21.15 5.03
N GLU A 54 -9.36 -20.60 5.99
CA GLU A 54 -9.51 -19.21 6.42
C GLU A 54 -9.12 -18.20 5.34
N ALA A 55 -8.01 -18.45 4.61
CA ALA A 55 -7.62 -17.61 3.48
C ALA A 55 -8.71 -17.61 2.39
N GLN A 56 -9.32 -18.76 2.10
CA GLN A 56 -10.43 -18.86 1.15
C GLN A 56 -11.65 -18.07 1.62
N ALA A 57 -12.02 -18.17 2.90
CA ALA A 57 -13.13 -17.39 3.46
C ALA A 57 -12.87 -15.88 3.36
N LEU A 58 -11.62 -15.43 3.53
CA LEU A 58 -11.24 -14.02 3.34
C LEU A 58 -11.34 -13.59 1.86
N VAL A 59 -10.93 -14.44 0.91
CA VAL A 59 -11.12 -14.18 -0.53
C VAL A 59 -12.60 -13.92 -0.85
N GLU A 60 -13.48 -14.81 -0.38
CA GLU A 60 -14.93 -14.71 -0.62
C GLU A 60 -15.53 -13.48 0.06
N ARG A 61 -15.09 -13.18 1.29
CA ARG A 61 -15.55 -12.01 2.04
C ARG A 61 -15.19 -10.70 1.35
N PHE A 62 -13.95 -10.54 0.89
CA PHE A 62 -13.56 -9.32 0.17
C PHE A 62 -14.20 -9.26 -1.23
N MET A 63 -14.44 -10.40 -1.88
CA MET A 63 -15.20 -10.45 -3.13
C MET A 63 -16.63 -9.89 -2.95
N ASP A 64 -17.35 -10.30 -1.89
CA ASP A 64 -18.68 -9.77 -1.58
C ASP A 64 -18.65 -8.27 -1.27
N LEU A 65 -17.73 -7.85 -0.38
CA LEU A 65 -17.58 -6.44 -0.03
C LEU A 65 -17.31 -5.56 -1.26
N ARG A 66 -16.44 -6.01 -2.17
CA ARG A 66 -16.20 -5.31 -3.44
C ARG A 66 -17.47 -5.16 -4.25
N LYS A 67 -18.27 -6.22 -4.41
CA LYS A 67 -19.54 -6.15 -5.15
C LYS A 67 -20.50 -5.12 -4.54
N ARG A 68 -20.54 -5.02 -3.21
CA ARG A 68 -21.35 -4.03 -2.49
C ARG A 68 -20.80 -2.61 -2.65
N LEU A 69 -19.48 -2.42 -2.57
CA LEU A 69 -18.80 -1.12 -2.76
C LEU A 69 -19.00 -0.51 -4.15
N HIS A 70 -19.17 -1.33 -5.19
CA HIS A 70 -19.44 -0.84 -6.56
C HIS A 70 -20.91 -0.41 -6.76
N LYS A 71 -21.83 -0.81 -5.86
CA LYS A 71 -23.26 -0.48 -5.95
C LYS A 71 -23.66 0.79 -5.19
N VAL A 72 -22.76 1.33 -4.37
CA VAL A 72 -23.02 2.50 -3.54
C VAL A 72 -22.29 3.73 -4.06
N SER A 73 -22.86 4.91 -3.83
CA SER A 73 -22.22 6.21 -4.09
C SER A 73 -21.48 6.76 -2.87
N ARG A 74 -21.74 6.22 -1.67
CA ARG A 74 -21.13 6.63 -0.41
C ARG A 74 -20.79 5.42 0.46
N LEU A 75 -19.67 5.49 1.19
CA LEU A 75 -19.26 4.46 2.15
C LEU A 75 -19.64 4.88 3.58
N GLU A 76 -20.70 4.30 4.09
CA GLU A 76 -21.23 4.60 5.43
C GLU A 76 -22.04 3.44 6.02
N GLY A 77 -22.41 3.58 7.30
CA GLY A 77 -23.24 2.63 8.03
C GLY A 77 -22.68 1.20 8.02
N GLN A 78 -23.57 0.22 7.89
CA GLN A 78 -23.25 -1.20 7.99
C GLN A 78 -22.15 -1.65 7.01
N LEU A 79 -22.09 -1.08 5.80
CA LEU A 79 -21.06 -1.46 4.81
C LEU A 79 -19.66 -1.02 5.26
N LEU A 80 -19.53 0.17 5.85
CA LEU A 80 -18.27 0.63 6.43
C LEU A 80 -17.85 -0.27 7.59
N ASP A 81 -18.79 -0.61 8.48
CA ASP A 81 -18.51 -1.48 9.63
C ASP A 81 -18.10 -2.91 9.21
N ASP A 82 -18.78 -3.47 8.21
CA ASP A 82 -18.45 -4.78 7.63
C ASP A 82 -17.04 -4.80 7.04
N LEU A 83 -16.69 -3.73 6.31
CA LEU A 83 -15.38 -3.54 5.70
C LEU A 83 -14.30 -3.41 6.78
N ILE A 84 -14.49 -2.55 7.79
CA ILE A 84 -13.55 -2.41 8.92
C ILE A 84 -13.34 -3.75 9.62
N ARG A 85 -14.41 -4.52 9.87
CA ARG A 85 -14.30 -5.86 10.48
C ARG A 85 -13.51 -6.82 9.59
N ALA A 86 -13.70 -6.79 8.27
CA ALA A 86 -12.96 -7.64 7.34
C ALA A 86 -11.48 -7.27 7.29
N VAL A 87 -11.14 -5.98 7.28
CA VAL A 87 -9.77 -5.50 7.31
C VAL A 87 -9.07 -5.89 8.61
N ARG A 88 -9.75 -5.77 9.77
CA ARG A 88 -9.21 -6.27 11.05
C ARG A 88 -8.97 -7.78 11.03
N ALA A 89 -9.90 -8.56 10.47
CA ALA A 89 -9.75 -10.00 10.37
C ALA A 89 -8.53 -10.41 9.52
N ILE A 90 -8.32 -9.79 8.36
CA ILE A 90 -7.14 -10.11 7.52
C ILE A 90 -5.82 -9.62 8.14
N ILE A 91 -5.83 -8.52 8.90
CA ILE A 91 -4.64 -8.09 9.67
C ILE A 91 -4.26 -9.16 10.69
N GLU A 92 -5.24 -9.66 11.46
CA GLU A 92 -4.99 -10.68 12.48
C GLU A 92 -4.55 -12.00 11.85
N PHE A 93 -5.20 -12.43 10.77
CA PHE A 93 -4.80 -13.61 10.01
C PHE A 93 -3.34 -13.53 9.54
N LYS A 94 -2.95 -12.41 8.91
CA LYS A 94 -1.57 -12.17 8.47
C LYS A 94 -0.58 -12.16 9.65
N ALA A 95 -0.95 -11.54 10.77
CA ALA A 95 -0.12 -11.48 11.97
C ALA A 95 0.08 -12.87 12.61
N ARG A 96 -0.98 -13.67 12.71
CA ARG A 96 -0.93 -15.03 13.24
C ARG A 96 -0.09 -15.93 12.36
N LEU A 97 -0.31 -15.94 11.04
CA LEU A 97 0.49 -16.74 10.13
C LEU A 97 1.97 -16.35 10.20
N LEU A 98 2.28 -15.05 10.16
CA LEU A 98 3.66 -14.57 10.30
C LEU A 98 4.29 -15.03 11.62
N ARG A 99 3.55 -14.99 12.73
CA ARG A 99 4.02 -15.44 14.05
C ARG A 99 4.39 -16.92 14.06
N GLU A 100 3.55 -17.77 13.48
CA GLU A 100 3.85 -19.21 13.38
C GLU A 100 5.07 -19.47 12.50
N LEU A 101 5.26 -18.71 11.40
CA LEU A 101 6.44 -18.84 10.53
C LEU A 101 7.74 -18.43 11.21
N ILE A 102 7.78 -17.25 11.83
CA ILE A 102 9.02 -16.76 12.48
C ILE A 102 9.38 -17.53 13.76
N GLN A 103 8.44 -18.34 14.28
CA GLN A 103 8.66 -19.26 15.40
C GLN A 103 8.91 -20.70 14.92
N CYS A 104 8.98 -20.94 13.61
CA CYS A 104 9.19 -22.26 13.00
C CYS A 104 8.15 -23.31 13.45
N ARG A 105 6.90 -22.89 13.68
CA ARG A 105 5.80 -23.76 14.13
C ARG A 105 4.93 -24.28 12.99
N THR A 106 5.02 -23.66 11.82
CA THR A 106 4.34 -24.10 10.60
C THR A 106 5.27 -23.94 9.41
N GLU A 107 5.10 -24.80 8.41
CA GLU A 107 5.89 -24.75 7.19
C GLU A 107 5.58 -23.46 6.39
N PRO A 108 6.59 -22.76 5.84
CA PRO A 108 6.38 -21.49 5.13
C PRO A 108 5.71 -21.64 3.77
N GLY A 109 5.82 -22.81 3.15
CA GLY A 109 5.52 -22.97 1.73
C GLY A 109 6.28 -21.92 0.91
N SER A 110 5.59 -21.13 0.08
CA SER A 110 6.18 -20.01 -0.66
C SER A 110 5.84 -18.62 -0.08
N ASN A 111 5.28 -18.56 1.14
CA ASN A 111 5.00 -17.30 1.81
C ASN A 111 6.25 -16.78 2.54
N TYR A 112 7.01 -15.87 1.91
CA TYR A 112 8.12 -15.20 2.58
C TYR A 112 7.64 -14.42 3.82
N PRO A 113 8.32 -14.50 4.97
CA PRO A 113 7.95 -13.71 6.16
C PRO A 113 7.88 -12.20 5.88
N LEU A 114 8.81 -11.68 5.05
CA LEU A 114 8.79 -10.27 4.63
C LEU A 114 7.54 -9.93 3.80
N LEU A 115 7.08 -10.83 2.93
CA LEU A 115 5.85 -10.66 2.16
C LEU A 115 4.64 -10.55 3.11
N LEU A 116 4.54 -11.44 4.12
CA LEU A 116 3.44 -11.40 5.09
C LEU A 116 3.44 -10.10 5.92
N ASP A 117 4.60 -9.62 6.37
CA ASP A 117 4.69 -8.32 7.04
C ASP A 117 4.32 -7.16 6.11
N HIS A 118 4.81 -7.19 4.87
CA HIS A 118 4.52 -6.20 3.84
C HIS A 118 3.01 -6.05 3.61
N ILE A 119 2.33 -7.13 3.25
CA ILE A 119 0.88 -7.09 2.96
C ILE A 119 0.06 -6.81 4.22
N ARG A 120 0.60 -7.05 5.43
CA ARG A 120 -0.04 -6.66 6.70
C ARG A 120 0.08 -5.16 6.93
N ARG A 121 1.21 -4.53 6.63
CA ARG A 121 1.39 -3.06 6.70
C ARG A 121 0.42 -2.33 5.77
N GLU A 122 0.22 -2.85 4.56
CA GLU A 122 -0.79 -2.33 3.63
C GLU A 122 -2.21 -2.41 4.22
N ALA A 123 -2.57 -3.55 4.83
CA ALA A 123 -3.87 -3.71 5.48
C ALA A 123 -4.05 -2.75 6.67
N VAL A 124 -3.01 -2.52 7.47
CA VAL A 124 -3.02 -1.55 8.57
C VAL A 124 -3.18 -0.12 8.05
N ARG A 125 -2.49 0.25 6.96
CA ARG A 125 -2.69 1.54 6.30
C ARG A 125 -4.13 1.70 5.85
N PHE A 126 -4.69 0.69 5.19
CA PHE A 126 -6.09 0.72 4.76
C PHE A 126 -7.05 0.90 5.95
N LEU A 127 -6.83 0.18 7.06
CA LEU A 127 -7.63 0.36 8.27
C LEU A 127 -7.57 1.80 8.80
N ASN A 128 -6.39 2.43 8.79
CA ASN A 128 -6.23 3.81 9.20
C ASN A 128 -6.98 4.78 8.28
N LEU A 129 -6.96 4.56 6.95
CA LEU A 129 -7.73 5.36 5.98
C LEU A 129 -9.25 5.27 6.20
N LEU A 130 -9.74 4.13 6.67
CA LEU A 130 -11.17 3.94 7.00
C LEU A 130 -11.57 4.64 8.31
N GLN A 131 -10.65 4.77 9.27
CA GLN A 131 -10.95 5.22 10.63
C GLN A 131 -10.58 6.66 10.93
N ARG A 132 -9.48 7.15 10.37
CA ARG A 132 -8.94 8.47 10.70
C ARG A 132 -9.36 9.51 9.66
N PRO A 133 -9.63 10.75 10.09
CA PRO A 133 -9.65 11.87 9.16
C PRO A 133 -8.25 12.06 8.56
N MET A 134 -8.18 12.51 7.32
CA MET A 134 -6.90 12.82 6.67
C MET A 134 -6.13 13.87 7.48
N PRO A 135 -4.78 13.75 7.60
CA PRO A 135 -3.94 14.78 8.19
C PRO A 135 -4.20 16.14 7.51
N GLN A 136 -4.23 17.21 8.30
CA GLN A 136 -4.41 18.56 7.76
C GLN A 136 -3.13 19.17 7.21
N ASP A 137 -1.95 18.69 7.63
CA ASP A 137 -0.66 19.20 7.17
C ASP A 137 -0.21 18.50 5.87
N PRO A 138 -0.12 19.23 4.74
CA PRO A 138 0.25 18.62 3.46
C PRO A 138 1.68 18.08 3.42
N LEU A 139 2.61 18.70 4.16
CA LEU A 139 4.02 18.27 4.19
C LEU A 139 4.17 16.93 4.89
N SER A 140 3.60 16.79 6.09
CA SER A 140 3.58 15.53 6.83
C SER A 140 2.89 14.43 6.04
N LEU A 141 1.76 14.74 5.39
CA LEU A 141 1.05 13.77 4.57
C LEU A 141 1.92 13.30 3.38
N LEU A 142 2.58 14.22 2.68
CA LEU A 142 3.44 13.88 1.54
C LEU A 142 4.58 12.95 1.96
N LEU A 143 5.31 13.29 3.02
CA LEU A 143 6.44 12.49 3.51
C LEU A 143 5.98 11.12 4.04
N GLU A 144 4.85 11.05 4.76
CA GLU A 144 4.28 9.77 5.20
C GLU A 144 3.90 8.87 4.00
N GLN A 145 3.39 9.45 2.91
CA GLN A 145 3.10 8.72 1.68
C GLN A 145 4.37 8.23 1.00
N GLU A 146 5.39 9.09 0.87
CA GLU A 146 6.67 8.73 0.25
C GLU A 146 7.37 7.62 1.03
N VAL A 147 7.55 7.76 2.34
CA VAL A 147 8.20 6.75 3.18
C VAL A 147 7.47 5.42 3.10
N PHE A 148 6.14 5.43 3.19
CA PHE A 148 5.35 4.21 3.06
C PHE A 148 5.53 3.56 1.70
N TRP A 149 5.25 4.28 0.60
CA TRP A 149 5.23 3.69 -0.73
C TRP A 149 6.62 3.35 -1.26
N LEU A 150 7.66 4.11 -0.92
CA LEU A 150 9.04 3.76 -1.28
C LEU A 150 9.46 2.43 -0.65
N ARG A 151 9.03 2.17 0.60
CA ARG A 151 9.26 0.87 1.23
C ARG A 151 8.50 -0.26 0.51
N ILE A 152 7.23 -0.04 0.18
CA ILE A 152 6.42 -1.02 -0.58
C ILE A 152 7.07 -1.32 -1.93
N MET A 153 7.46 -0.30 -2.70
CA MET A 153 8.09 -0.48 -4.02
C MET A 153 9.43 -1.19 -3.93
N LYS A 154 10.28 -0.81 -2.96
CA LYS A 154 11.55 -1.50 -2.71
C LYS A 154 11.33 -3.00 -2.44
N GLU A 155 10.36 -3.33 -1.59
CA GLU A 155 10.04 -4.73 -1.24
C GLU A 155 9.40 -5.49 -2.42
N HIS A 156 8.58 -4.85 -3.26
CA HIS A 156 8.09 -5.45 -4.50
C HIS A 156 9.22 -5.85 -5.44
N ILE A 157 10.22 -4.97 -5.61
CA ILE A 157 11.39 -5.28 -6.44
C ILE A 157 12.15 -6.47 -5.85
N GLU A 158 12.30 -6.53 -4.52
CA GLU A 158 12.91 -7.68 -3.84
C GLU A 158 12.11 -8.97 -4.09
N PHE A 159 10.78 -8.92 -4.06
CA PHE A 159 9.94 -10.09 -4.39
C PHE A 159 10.10 -10.50 -5.86
N ILE A 160 10.17 -9.57 -6.80
CA ILE A 160 10.41 -9.87 -8.22
C ILE A 160 11.74 -10.58 -8.40
N ILE A 161 12.82 -10.06 -7.80
CA ILE A 161 14.16 -10.67 -7.88
C ILE A 161 14.12 -12.14 -7.41
N HIS A 162 13.43 -12.42 -6.30
CA HIS A 162 13.39 -13.75 -5.70
C HIS A 162 12.38 -14.71 -6.36
N LEU A 163 11.42 -14.19 -7.13
CA LEU A 163 10.42 -14.99 -7.84
C LEU A 163 10.79 -15.24 -9.32
N LEU A 164 11.73 -14.48 -9.87
CA LEU A 164 12.33 -14.77 -11.17
C LEU A 164 13.15 -16.06 -11.11
N ASP A 165 13.13 -16.82 -12.20
CA ASP A 165 14.02 -17.97 -12.34
C ASP A 165 15.48 -17.50 -12.38
N PRO A 166 16.42 -18.15 -11.68
CA PRO A 166 17.83 -17.77 -11.69
C PRO A 166 18.50 -17.75 -13.07
N SER A 167 17.89 -18.36 -14.10
CA SER A 167 18.36 -18.26 -15.47
C SER A 167 18.12 -16.89 -16.11
N GLU A 168 17.17 -16.10 -15.61
CA GLU A 168 16.78 -14.76 -16.08
C GLU A 168 17.75 -13.66 -15.60
N ARG A 169 19.05 -13.87 -15.85
CA ARG A 169 20.15 -13.04 -15.32
C ARG A 169 20.01 -11.56 -15.67
N GLU A 170 19.60 -11.25 -16.89
CA GLU A 170 19.45 -9.85 -17.33
C GLU A 170 18.29 -9.13 -16.63
N LEU A 171 17.17 -9.83 -16.38
CA LEU A 171 16.03 -9.27 -15.66
C LEU A 171 16.36 -9.09 -14.17
N ILE A 172 17.06 -10.07 -13.58
CA ILE A 172 17.53 -9.97 -12.20
C ILE A 172 18.49 -8.79 -12.03
N ASN A 173 19.43 -8.60 -12.95
CA ASN A 173 20.37 -7.47 -12.92
C ASN A 173 19.64 -6.11 -12.99
N GLN A 174 18.65 -5.99 -13.88
CA GLN A 174 17.81 -4.79 -13.98
C GLN A 174 17.02 -4.53 -12.69
N ALA A 175 16.37 -5.55 -12.14
CA ALA A 175 15.63 -5.43 -10.89
C ALA A 175 16.55 -5.04 -9.72
N GLU A 176 17.77 -5.56 -9.66
CA GLU A 176 18.78 -5.19 -8.67
C GLU A 176 19.20 -3.71 -8.76
N GLU A 177 19.24 -3.11 -9.95
CA GLU A 177 19.45 -1.66 -10.12
C GLU A 177 18.29 -0.86 -9.53
N PHE A 178 17.05 -1.23 -9.84
CA PHE A 178 15.87 -0.61 -9.24
C PHE A 178 15.88 -0.75 -7.71
N ARG A 179 16.21 -1.93 -7.18
CA ARG A 179 16.28 -2.17 -5.73
C ARG A 179 17.26 -1.21 -5.06
N ARG A 180 18.45 -1.02 -5.64
CA ARG A 180 19.45 -0.08 -5.11
C ARG A 180 18.91 1.36 -5.12
N ASN A 181 18.24 1.77 -6.19
CA ASN A 181 17.68 3.11 -6.30
C ASN A 181 16.56 3.35 -5.28
N PHE A 182 15.57 2.46 -5.20
CA PHE A 182 14.48 2.57 -4.22
C PHE A 182 14.95 2.46 -2.77
N SER A 183 16.00 1.68 -2.50
CA SER A 183 16.63 1.65 -1.17
C SER A 183 17.21 3.02 -0.79
N ARG A 184 17.90 3.71 -1.71
CA ARG A 184 18.44 5.05 -1.45
C ARG A 184 17.34 6.09 -1.27
N LEU A 185 16.31 6.03 -2.11
CA LEU A 185 15.14 6.91 -1.99
C LEU A 185 14.44 6.72 -0.65
N LEU A 186 14.24 5.47 -0.20
CA LEU A 186 13.61 5.20 1.10
C LEU A 186 14.39 5.80 2.27
N GLU A 187 15.70 5.63 2.32
CA GLU A 187 16.50 6.22 3.41
C GLU A 187 16.47 7.76 3.35
N THR A 188 16.54 8.34 2.14
CA THR A 188 16.39 9.80 1.98
C THR A 188 15.03 10.29 2.48
N ALA A 189 13.94 9.57 2.17
CA ALA A 189 12.60 9.92 2.61
C ALA A 189 12.47 9.90 4.13
N ARG A 190 13.07 8.91 4.81
CA ARG A 190 13.08 8.82 6.28
C ARG A 190 13.84 9.96 6.94
N ASP A 191 14.97 10.35 6.36
CA ASP A 191 15.74 11.50 6.82
C ASP A 191 14.92 12.79 6.69
N LEU A 192 14.26 12.98 5.54
CA LEU A 192 13.40 14.16 5.29
C LEU A 192 12.16 14.16 6.20
N GLU A 193 11.53 13.01 6.43
CA GLU A 193 10.41 12.85 7.38
C GLU A 193 10.84 13.28 8.79
N SER A 194 11.99 12.80 9.26
CA SER A 194 12.53 13.16 10.58
C SER A 194 12.89 14.65 10.67
N MET A 195 13.48 15.23 9.61
CA MET A 195 13.81 16.67 9.57
C MET A 195 12.54 17.55 9.61
N ALA A 196 11.44 17.09 9.01
CA ALA A 196 10.18 17.84 8.97
C ALA A 196 9.55 18.03 10.36
N GLU A 197 9.91 17.20 11.35
CA GLU A 197 9.44 17.34 12.74
C GLU A 197 9.82 18.70 13.36
N THR A 198 10.88 19.35 12.86
CA THR A 198 11.29 20.71 13.27
C THR A 198 10.31 21.80 12.83
N ARG A 199 9.32 21.47 12.01
CA ARG A 199 8.29 22.37 11.45
C ARG A 199 8.89 23.57 10.72
N PRO A 200 9.71 23.34 9.68
CA PRO A 200 10.31 24.44 8.93
C PRO A 200 9.24 25.26 8.21
N ARG A 201 9.46 26.57 8.05
CA ARG A 201 8.58 27.45 7.26
C ARG A 201 8.57 27.10 5.77
N SER A 202 9.67 26.53 5.27
CA SER A 202 9.85 26.11 3.87
C SER A 202 10.79 24.92 3.80
N PHE A 203 10.49 23.95 2.93
CA PHE A 203 11.32 22.76 2.77
C PHE A 203 11.47 22.35 1.30
N ASN A 204 12.13 23.20 0.51
CA ASN A 204 12.25 23.03 -0.95
C ASN A 204 12.94 21.72 -1.37
N THR A 205 13.80 21.16 -0.52
CA THR A 205 14.43 19.85 -0.74
C THR A 205 13.39 18.75 -0.96
N VAL A 206 12.28 18.78 -0.21
CA VAL A 206 11.19 17.80 -0.34
C VAL A 206 10.56 17.89 -1.73
N LEU A 207 10.29 19.09 -2.24
CA LEU A 207 9.70 19.25 -3.58
C LEU A 207 10.57 18.65 -4.69
N ARG A 208 11.89 18.87 -4.63
CA ARG A 208 12.84 18.26 -5.58
C ARG A 208 12.85 16.74 -5.42
N PHE A 209 12.93 16.28 -4.17
CA PHE A 209 12.95 14.85 -3.86
C PHE A 209 11.67 14.14 -4.36
N THR A 210 10.50 14.73 -4.18
CA THR A 210 9.23 14.21 -4.69
C THR A 210 9.25 14.05 -6.21
N GLN A 211 9.85 15.00 -6.94
CA GLN A 211 10.00 14.86 -8.39
C GLN A 211 10.91 13.68 -8.76
N ASP A 212 11.99 13.46 -8.01
CA ASP A 212 12.87 12.31 -8.19
C ASP A 212 12.12 10.98 -7.91
N VAL A 213 11.31 10.93 -6.85
CA VAL A 213 10.46 9.78 -6.53
C VAL A 213 9.47 9.49 -7.66
N ILE A 214 8.79 10.52 -8.19
CA ILE A 214 7.84 10.38 -9.30
C ILE A 214 8.55 9.81 -10.53
N ASN A 215 9.71 10.36 -10.90
CA ASN A 215 10.46 9.92 -12.09
C ASN A 215 10.89 8.44 -11.97
N ASN A 216 11.41 8.03 -10.81
CA ASN A 216 11.81 6.64 -10.57
C ASN A 216 10.61 5.69 -10.52
N THR A 217 9.48 6.13 -9.96
CA THR A 217 8.25 5.32 -9.93
C THR A 217 7.67 5.13 -11.33
N MET A 218 7.70 6.16 -12.17
CA MET A 218 7.27 6.08 -13.57
C MET A 218 8.17 5.17 -14.41
N ALA A 219 9.48 5.11 -14.10
CA ALA A 219 10.40 4.20 -14.78
C ALA A 219 10.19 2.72 -14.41
N LEU A 220 9.59 2.44 -13.24
CA LEU A 220 9.29 1.09 -12.78
C LEU A 220 7.93 0.56 -13.29
N ARG A 221 7.00 1.46 -13.65
CA ARG A 221 5.62 1.15 -14.05
C ARG A 221 5.52 0.74 -15.52
#